data_AF-T0RMC2-F1
#
_entry.id   AF-T0RMC2-F1
#
_cell.length_a   1.000
_cell.length_b   1.000
_cell.length_c   1.000
_cell.angle_alpha   90.00
_cell.angle_beta   90.00
_cell.angle_gamma   90.00
#
_symmetry.space_group_name_H-M   'P 1'
#
loop_
_entity.id
_entity.type
_entity.pdbx_description
1 polymer ?
#
loop_
_entity_poly.entity_id
_entity_poly.type
_entity_poly.pdbx_seq_one_letter_code
_entity_poly.pdbx_strand_id
1 'polypeptide(L)'
;MKTKALLALFLSTQVLATTAYQEALETLKTAPKNIQDEMKKAPAVYSFASNLETGKNSVSYTGQTFRQVLIDDLKAYMGSQLAGNFMGDSKEALEVLNSYFDFQNISNSSAMDSVDSTSEFQVSATMLDGTPADISEGFFYGDLKGAGKNLVKKIAGVDNPLRRGKLYGVQGFNTPVDYVNSLFTEFSKNQVEGDTFLVPNGNLPKQRVNKAQVTKDGRDLTQLTQKFFHGAISYSQAARDYLSTDLGSSKGLNADNEWPSKPGKAYTTLEHHFDEGFGYFGAAVDYKNYTDLQVRNKVSIDTNGDGEISLQSEKNFGISINAAKMDRVSKVATDFSGDAINAFLRGRHLITTKPANYKKYVVANARVALGAWEKTIAAVVVHYINVTVKEMDEYGTDAYLFTNLAKYWSEMKGYALAFQFSPVAMMSDADFDKMHALMGDKPVLPTADSAAVAKYKADLLKARDILERSYNFNKENVRNW
;
A
#
# COMPACT_ATOMS: atom_id res chain seq x y z
N MET A 1 -46.51 20.98 40.83
CA MET A 1 -46.09 20.62 39.47
C MET A 1 -45.10 21.66 38.95
N LYS A 2 -43.81 21.30 38.86
CA LYS A 2 -42.86 21.77 37.82
C LYS A 2 -41.58 20.98 38.03
N THR A 3 -41.36 20.08 37.08
CA THR A 3 -40.48 18.92 37.12
C THR A 3 -39.04 19.34 36.84
N LYS A 4 -38.10 18.81 37.63
CA LYS A 4 -36.66 18.87 37.38
C LYS A 4 -36.34 18.06 36.13
N ALA A 5 -35.77 18.68 35.10
CA ALA A 5 -35.16 17.95 33.99
C ALA A 5 -33.72 17.61 34.36
N LEU A 6 -33.48 16.33 34.67
CA LEU A 6 -32.15 15.77 34.83
C LEU A 6 -31.56 15.53 33.44
N LEU A 7 -30.55 16.33 33.06
CA LEU A 7 -29.78 16.09 31.84
C LEU A 7 -28.81 14.94 32.11
N ALA A 8 -29.19 13.72 31.74
CA ALA A 8 -28.31 12.56 31.81
C ALA A 8 -27.29 12.64 30.67
N LEU A 9 -26.04 12.99 31.02
CA LEU A 9 -24.88 12.92 30.15
C LEU A 9 -24.58 11.43 29.89
N PHE A 10 -25.02 10.89 28.75
CA PHE A 10 -24.60 9.55 28.31
C PHE A 10 -23.12 9.59 27.90
N LEU A 11 -22.22 9.31 28.84
CA LEU A 11 -20.90 8.79 28.48
C LEU A 11 -21.12 7.36 27.95
N SER A 12 -21.23 7.21 26.63
CA SER A 12 -21.12 5.90 26.01
C SER A 12 -19.66 5.44 26.09
N THR A 13 -19.27 4.80 27.17
CA THR A 13 -18.09 3.93 27.18
C THR A 13 -18.42 2.70 26.33
N GLN A 14 -18.29 2.83 25.02
CA GLN A 14 -18.18 1.66 24.16
C GLN A 14 -16.87 0.96 24.54
N VAL A 15 -16.99 -0.19 25.19
CA VAL A 15 -15.87 -1.13 25.30
C VAL A 15 -15.53 -1.52 23.87
N LEU A 16 -14.43 -0.97 23.34
CA LEU A 16 -13.90 -1.40 22.04
C LEU A 16 -13.59 -2.89 22.17
N ALA A 17 -14.23 -3.73 21.34
CA ALA A 17 -13.87 -5.13 21.25
C ALA A 17 -12.36 -5.24 20.93
N THR A 18 -11.66 -6.12 21.63
CA THR A 18 -10.22 -6.35 21.42
C THR A 18 -10.00 -6.77 19.97
N THR A 19 -9.18 -6.03 19.21
CA THR A 19 -8.90 -6.38 17.80
C THR A 19 -7.91 -7.56 17.75
N ALA A 20 -7.89 -8.30 16.64
CA ALA A 20 -6.93 -9.39 16.41
C ALA A 20 -5.46 -8.93 16.56
N TYR A 21 -5.19 -7.65 16.29
CA TYR A 21 -3.91 -7.00 16.53
C TYR A 21 -3.60 -6.85 18.03
N GLN A 22 -4.55 -6.40 18.85
CA GLN A 22 -4.36 -6.29 20.30
C GLN A 22 -4.20 -7.66 20.97
N GLU A 23 -4.96 -8.66 20.53
CA GLU A 23 -4.79 -10.04 20.99
C GLU A 23 -3.41 -10.60 20.64
N ALA A 24 -2.89 -10.25 19.46
CA ALA A 24 -1.56 -10.65 19.04
C ALA A 24 -0.47 -9.98 19.88
N LEU A 25 -0.58 -8.68 20.16
CA LEU A 25 0.32 -7.98 21.07
C LEU A 25 0.36 -8.64 22.45
N GLU A 26 -0.81 -8.92 23.03
CA GLU A 26 -0.88 -9.58 24.34
C GLU A 26 -0.33 -11.00 24.30
N THR A 27 -0.58 -11.74 23.21
CA THR A 27 -0.02 -13.09 23.00
C THR A 27 1.51 -13.07 22.98
N LEU A 28 2.13 -12.09 22.32
CA LEU A 28 3.59 -11.96 22.28
C LEU A 28 4.16 -11.51 23.63
N LYS A 29 3.48 -10.57 24.30
CA LYS A 29 3.88 -10.05 25.62
C LYS A 29 3.84 -11.12 26.70
N THR A 30 2.83 -12.00 26.67
CA THR A 30 2.64 -13.08 27.64
C THR A 30 3.28 -14.41 27.22
N ALA A 31 4.05 -14.41 26.12
CA ALA A 31 4.74 -15.61 25.66
C ALA A 31 5.66 -16.17 26.76
N PRO A 32 5.80 -17.50 26.89
CA PRO A 32 6.75 -18.13 27.79
C PRO A 32 8.17 -17.60 27.59
N LYS A 33 8.97 -17.56 28.67
CA LYS A 33 10.32 -16.98 28.66
C LYS A 33 11.21 -17.53 27.54
N ASN A 34 11.16 -18.84 27.27
CA ASN A 34 11.93 -19.46 26.19
C ASN A 34 11.56 -18.91 24.79
N ILE A 35 10.29 -18.59 24.56
CA ILE A 35 9.85 -17.98 23.29
C ILE A 35 10.26 -16.51 23.21
N GLN A 36 10.15 -15.78 24.33
CA GLN A 36 10.63 -14.39 24.38
C GLN A 36 12.12 -14.29 24.11
N ASP A 37 12.92 -15.16 24.73
CA ASP A 37 14.36 -15.19 24.56
C ASP A 37 14.76 -15.60 23.13
N GLU A 38 13.96 -16.46 22.47
CA GLU A 38 14.16 -16.77 21.06
C GLU A 38 13.84 -15.58 20.15
N MET A 39 12.71 -14.89 20.37
CA MET A 39 12.38 -13.69 19.59
C MET A 39 13.43 -12.57 19.71
N LYS A 40 14.13 -12.46 20.85
CA LYS A 40 15.24 -11.49 21.02
C LYS A 40 16.47 -11.82 20.17
N LYS A 41 16.63 -13.06 19.72
CA LYS A 41 17.72 -13.49 18.83
C LYS A 41 17.41 -13.29 17.35
N ALA A 42 16.21 -12.80 17.02
CA ALA A 42 15.86 -12.49 15.64
C ALA A 42 16.93 -11.55 15.03
N PRO A 43 17.37 -11.81 13.78
CA PRO A 43 18.43 -11.02 13.17
C PRO A 43 17.98 -9.58 12.95
N ALA A 44 18.93 -8.66 12.76
CA ALA A 44 18.63 -7.27 12.40
C ALA A 44 18.31 -7.10 10.90
N VAL A 45 18.81 -8.02 10.06
CA VAL A 45 18.60 -8.06 8.61
C VAL A 45 17.68 -9.23 8.27
N TYR A 46 16.77 -9.03 7.32
CA TYR A 46 15.86 -10.06 6.82
C TYR A 46 16.58 -11.04 5.89
N SER A 47 17.52 -11.78 6.46
CA SER A 47 18.34 -12.80 5.80
C SER A 47 18.46 -14.01 6.71
N PHE A 48 18.12 -15.19 6.20
CA PHE A 48 18.00 -16.40 6.99
C PHE A 48 18.70 -17.57 6.31
N ALA A 49 19.71 -18.14 6.97
CA ALA A 49 20.37 -19.34 6.48
C ALA A 49 19.36 -20.49 6.33
N SER A 50 19.54 -21.31 5.32
CA SER A 50 18.71 -22.49 5.10
C SER A 50 19.05 -23.60 6.08
N ASN A 51 18.01 -24.20 6.67
CA ASN A 51 18.12 -25.46 7.42
C ASN A 51 18.09 -26.70 6.52
N LEU A 52 17.82 -26.53 5.23
CA LEU A 52 17.66 -27.61 4.25
C LEU A 52 18.92 -27.78 3.38
N GLU A 53 19.61 -26.68 3.09
CA GLU A 53 20.80 -26.65 2.24
C GLU A 53 21.89 -25.76 2.86
N THR A 54 22.97 -26.38 3.35
CA THR A 54 24.11 -25.67 3.97
C THR A 54 24.68 -24.59 3.06
N GLY A 55 24.87 -23.38 3.61
CA GLY A 55 25.47 -22.24 2.90
C GLY A 55 24.52 -21.50 1.95
N LYS A 56 23.24 -21.88 1.91
CA LYS A 56 22.21 -21.16 1.13
C LYS A 56 21.40 -20.21 2.02
N ASN A 57 20.91 -19.14 1.42
CA ASN A 57 19.86 -18.30 1.99
C ASN A 57 18.48 -18.91 1.65
N SER A 58 17.59 -18.99 2.64
CA SER A 58 16.22 -19.51 2.48
C SER A 58 15.21 -18.43 2.07
N VAL A 59 15.58 -17.15 2.08
CA VAL A 59 14.69 -16.03 1.75
C VAL A 59 14.42 -15.95 0.24
N SER A 60 13.15 -15.89 -0.14
CA SER A 60 12.72 -15.76 -1.54
C SER A 60 11.38 -15.05 -1.67
N TYR A 61 11.35 -13.92 -2.39
CA TYR A 61 10.15 -13.12 -2.70
C TYR A 61 10.29 -12.34 -4.03
N THR A 62 11.04 -12.89 -5.00
CA THR A 62 11.41 -12.18 -6.23
C THR A 62 10.21 -11.69 -7.04
N GLY A 63 9.09 -12.42 -6.99
CA GLY A 63 7.86 -12.02 -7.66
C GLY A 63 7.17 -10.81 -7.02
N GLN A 64 7.39 -10.57 -5.74
CA GLN A 64 6.87 -9.40 -5.03
C GLN A 64 7.65 -8.16 -5.45
N THR A 65 8.98 -8.23 -5.49
CA THR A 65 9.84 -7.16 -6.02
C THR A 65 9.45 -6.81 -7.46
N PHE A 66 9.29 -7.81 -8.34
CA PHE A 66 8.88 -7.57 -9.73
C PHE A 66 7.55 -6.79 -9.84
N ARG A 67 6.57 -7.11 -8.99
CA ARG A 67 5.28 -6.39 -8.98
C ARG A 67 5.39 -4.98 -8.41
N GLN A 68 6.30 -4.71 -7.48
CA GLN A 68 6.57 -3.34 -7.03
C GLN A 68 7.14 -2.50 -8.18
N VAL A 69 8.06 -3.08 -8.98
CA VAL A 69 8.59 -2.43 -10.19
C VAL A 69 7.46 -2.13 -11.18
N LEU A 70 6.61 -3.10 -11.51
CA LEU A 70 5.46 -2.88 -12.41
C LEU A 70 4.51 -1.78 -11.90
N ILE A 71 4.23 -1.72 -10.60
CA ILE A 71 3.34 -0.69 -10.00
C ILE A 71 3.97 0.71 -10.10
N ASP A 72 5.26 0.84 -9.81
CA ASP A 72 5.95 2.12 -9.84
C ASP A 72 6.17 2.61 -11.28
N ASP A 73 6.47 1.71 -12.21
CA ASP A 73 6.65 2.04 -13.62
C ASP A 73 5.34 2.38 -14.31
N LEU A 74 4.26 1.64 -14.03
CA LEU A 74 2.92 2.03 -14.51
C LEU A 74 2.54 3.43 -14.02
N LYS A 75 2.84 3.76 -12.76
CA LYS A 75 2.62 5.12 -12.26
C LYS A 75 3.49 6.14 -12.97
N ALA A 76 4.76 5.83 -13.24
CA ALA A 76 5.65 6.72 -13.97
C ALA A 76 5.14 6.97 -15.39
N TYR A 77 4.77 5.91 -16.12
CA TYR A 77 4.16 5.98 -17.43
C TYR A 77 2.88 6.82 -17.42
N MET A 78 1.90 6.50 -16.57
CA MET A 78 0.65 7.26 -16.53
C MET A 78 0.89 8.73 -16.12
N GLY A 79 1.90 8.99 -15.29
CA GLY A 79 2.30 10.31 -14.81
C GLY A 79 2.90 11.23 -15.86
N SER A 80 3.52 10.66 -16.90
CA SER A 80 4.20 11.42 -17.94
C SER A 80 3.24 11.90 -19.04
N GLN A 81 2.12 11.19 -19.25
CA GLN A 81 1.21 11.45 -20.37
C GLN A 81 0.49 12.81 -20.31
N LEU A 82 0.37 13.43 -21.48
CA LEU A 82 -0.43 14.62 -21.71
C LEU A 82 -1.78 14.23 -22.34
N ALA A 83 -2.81 15.01 -22.04
CA ALA A 83 -4.12 14.83 -22.65
C ALA A 83 -4.06 15.11 -24.16
N GLY A 84 -4.61 14.21 -24.97
CA GLY A 84 -4.69 14.34 -26.43
C GLY A 84 -3.36 14.22 -27.16
N ASN A 85 -2.35 13.60 -26.55
CA ASN A 85 -0.98 13.55 -27.08
C ASN A 85 -0.46 12.13 -27.31
N PHE A 86 -1.27 11.10 -27.06
CA PHE A 86 -0.91 9.73 -27.37
C PHE A 86 -0.92 9.49 -28.88
N MET A 87 0.13 8.86 -29.41
CA MET A 87 0.25 8.53 -30.83
C MET A 87 -0.42 7.17 -31.08
N GLY A 88 -1.73 7.18 -31.33
CA GLY A 88 -2.52 5.98 -31.57
C GLY A 88 -3.98 6.18 -31.19
N ASP A 89 -4.73 5.08 -31.09
CA ASP A 89 -6.11 5.11 -30.64
C ASP A 89 -6.28 4.71 -29.15
N SER A 90 -7.49 4.89 -28.62
CA SER A 90 -7.83 4.58 -27.22
C SER A 90 -7.68 3.09 -26.87
N LYS A 91 -7.65 2.19 -27.86
CA LYS A 91 -7.41 0.76 -27.66
C LYS A 91 -5.91 0.48 -27.51
N GLU A 92 -5.06 1.05 -28.37
CA GLU A 92 -3.60 0.95 -28.25
C GLU A 92 -3.12 1.54 -26.92
N ALA A 93 -3.65 2.72 -26.55
CA ALA A 93 -3.42 3.35 -25.26
C ALA A 93 -3.77 2.44 -24.06
N LEU A 94 -4.86 1.66 -24.17
CA LEU A 94 -5.28 0.70 -23.16
C LEU A 94 -4.39 -0.56 -23.16
N GLU A 95 -3.94 -1.02 -24.33
CA GLU A 95 -3.00 -2.13 -24.45
C GLU A 95 -1.67 -1.82 -23.74
N VAL A 96 -1.18 -0.57 -23.82
CA VAL A 96 0.00 -0.13 -23.06
C VAL A 96 -0.22 -0.30 -21.56
N LEU A 97 -1.32 0.21 -20.99
CA LEU A 97 -1.60 0.05 -19.56
C LEU A 97 -1.73 -1.44 -19.16
N ASN A 98 -2.36 -2.24 -20.01
CA ASN A 98 -2.52 -3.67 -19.78
C ASN A 98 -1.20 -4.43 -19.86
N SER A 99 -0.21 -3.96 -20.62
CA SER A 99 1.12 -4.59 -20.66
C SER A 99 1.85 -4.53 -19.31
N TYR A 100 1.57 -3.54 -18.45
CA TYR A 100 2.02 -3.53 -17.05
C TYR A 100 1.13 -4.41 -16.15
N PHE A 101 -0.20 -4.34 -16.34
CA PHE A 101 -1.15 -4.99 -15.44
C PHE A 101 -1.22 -6.51 -15.62
N ASP A 102 -1.27 -6.99 -16.86
CA ASP A 102 -1.15 -8.40 -17.24
C ASP A 102 0.16 -8.65 -17.99
N PHE A 103 1.27 -8.25 -17.38
CA PHE A 103 2.61 -8.43 -17.94
C PHE A 103 2.87 -9.86 -18.45
N GLN A 104 3.43 -9.94 -19.65
CA GLN A 104 3.88 -11.16 -20.31
C GLN A 104 5.32 -10.97 -20.79
N ASN A 105 6.14 -12.03 -20.71
CA ASN A 105 7.53 -11.94 -21.16
C ASN A 105 7.65 -11.62 -22.66
N ILE A 106 6.68 -12.06 -23.45
CA ILE A 106 6.57 -11.78 -24.88
C ILE A 106 5.23 -11.09 -25.06
N SER A 107 5.25 -9.80 -25.41
CA SER A 107 4.01 -9.06 -25.68
C SER A 107 3.41 -9.53 -27.01
N ASN A 108 2.09 -9.66 -27.04
CA ASN A 108 1.32 -9.81 -28.28
C ASN A 108 0.66 -8.49 -28.72
N SER A 109 0.93 -7.39 -28.01
CA SER A 109 0.40 -6.07 -28.36
C SER A 109 1.21 -5.46 -29.51
N SER A 110 0.51 -4.74 -30.38
CA SER A 110 1.13 -3.91 -31.42
C SER A 110 1.33 -2.46 -30.98
N ALA A 111 0.94 -2.09 -29.75
CA ALA A 111 1.07 -0.74 -29.25
C ALA A 111 2.55 -0.41 -28.96
N MET A 112 3.00 0.74 -29.47
CA MET A 112 4.42 1.15 -29.47
C MET A 112 5.04 1.21 -28.07
N ASP A 113 4.28 1.67 -27.07
CA ASP A 113 4.77 1.83 -25.70
C ASP A 113 4.44 0.63 -24.80
N SER A 114 3.97 -0.49 -25.36
CA SER A 114 3.71 -1.71 -24.58
C SER A 114 5.01 -2.32 -24.08
N VAL A 115 4.99 -2.85 -22.85
CA VAL A 115 6.18 -3.44 -22.22
C VAL A 115 6.17 -4.97 -22.20
N ASP A 116 7.35 -5.55 -22.34
CA ASP A 116 7.62 -6.98 -22.13
C ASP A 116 9.00 -7.22 -21.50
N SER A 117 9.52 -8.45 -21.55
CA SER A 117 10.81 -8.78 -20.92
C SER A 117 12.01 -8.04 -21.52
N THR A 118 11.89 -7.51 -22.73
CA THR A 118 12.96 -6.77 -23.42
C THR A 118 12.85 -5.26 -23.24
N SER A 119 11.81 -4.78 -22.56
CA SER A 119 11.64 -3.36 -22.26
C SER A 119 12.42 -2.96 -21.01
N GLU A 120 12.98 -1.74 -21.01
CA GLU A 120 13.67 -1.17 -19.86
C GLU A 120 12.66 -0.79 -18.76
N PHE A 121 12.94 -1.17 -17.51
CA PHE A 121 12.17 -0.68 -16.37
C PHE A 121 12.63 0.74 -15.98
N GLN A 122 11.74 1.52 -15.38
CA GLN A 122 11.95 2.94 -15.06
C GLN A 122 12.31 3.20 -13.59
N VAL A 123 12.19 2.18 -12.73
CA VAL A 123 12.64 2.24 -11.33
C VAL A 123 14.13 2.56 -11.27
N SER A 124 14.48 3.58 -10.49
CA SER A 124 15.86 4.00 -10.22
C SER A 124 16.19 3.91 -8.74
N ALA A 125 17.48 3.88 -8.39
CA ALA A 125 17.96 3.96 -7.01
C ALA A 125 18.85 5.20 -6.81
N THR A 126 18.99 5.59 -5.53
CA THR A 126 19.76 6.77 -5.14
C THR A 126 20.54 6.42 -3.88
N MET A 127 21.85 6.66 -3.87
CA MET A 127 22.71 6.45 -2.72
C MET A 127 22.40 7.42 -1.57
N LEU A 128 22.96 7.17 -0.39
CA LEU A 128 22.76 8.04 0.79
C LEU A 128 23.22 9.49 0.58
N ASP A 129 24.19 9.73 -0.30
CA ASP A 129 24.70 11.07 -0.63
C ASP A 129 23.85 11.80 -1.70
N GLY A 130 22.79 11.16 -2.20
CA GLY A 130 21.89 11.70 -3.21
C GLY A 130 22.31 11.44 -4.66
N THR A 131 23.43 10.74 -4.90
CA THR A 131 23.85 10.36 -6.26
C THR A 131 22.98 9.21 -6.81
N PRO A 132 22.70 9.18 -8.14
CA PRO A 132 22.09 8.01 -8.76
C PRO A 132 22.92 6.75 -8.55
N ALA A 133 22.26 5.62 -8.32
CA ALA A 133 22.91 4.32 -8.19
C ALA A 133 22.55 3.41 -9.36
N ASP A 134 23.52 2.62 -9.81
CA ASP A 134 23.30 1.53 -10.77
C ASP A 134 22.51 0.39 -10.11
N ILE A 135 21.77 -0.37 -10.91
CA ILE A 135 20.91 -1.46 -10.43
C ILE A 135 21.57 -2.80 -10.72
N SER A 136 21.76 -3.60 -9.67
CA SER A 136 22.48 -4.88 -9.76
C SER A 136 21.80 -5.94 -10.62
N GLU A 137 20.47 -5.87 -10.73
CA GLU A 137 19.71 -6.85 -11.49
C GLU A 137 19.76 -6.63 -13.01
N GLY A 138 20.23 -5.49 -13.51
CA GLY A 138 20.21 -5.14 -14.94
C GLY A 138 19.27 -3.99 -15.27
N PHE A 139 18.82 -3.91 -16.53
CA PHE A 139 18.04 -2.77 -17.05
C PHE A 139 16.66 -3.18 -17.56
N PHE A 140 16.49 -4.45 -17.94
CA PHE A 140 15.27 -4.94 -18.57
C PHE A 140 14.40 -5.70 -17.58
N TYR A 141 13.08 -5.73 -17.82
CA TYR A 141 12.18 -6.55 -17.01
C TYR A 141 12.56 -8.04 -16.99
N GLY A 142 13.14 -8.54 -18.09
CA GLY A 142 13.63 -9.91 -18.22
C GLY A 142 14.81 -10.25 -17.32
N ASP A 143 15.59 -9.26 -16.89
CA ASP A 143 16.76 -9.48 -16.03
C ASP A 143 16.36 -9.72 -14.57
N LEU A 144 15.18 -9.24 -14.17
CA LEU A 144 14.65 -9.43 -12.82
C LEU A 144 14.30 -10.90 -12.57
N LYS A 145 14.76 -11.47 -11.43
CA LYS A 145 14.50 -12.86 -11.02
C LYS A 145 13.01 -13.24 -10.86
N GLY A 146 12.10 -12.27 -10.96
CA GLY A 146 10.65 -12.42 -10.93
C GLY A 146 9.96 -12.21 -12.29
N ALA A 147 10.71 -12.16 -13.40
CA ALA A 147 10.17 -11.93 -14.74
C ALA A 147 8.99 -12.88 -15.06
N GLY A 148 7.95 -12.32 -15.69
CA GLY A 148 6.73 -13.05 -16.08
C GLY A 148 5.68 -13.18 -14.97
N LYS A 149 5.91 -12.59 -13.78
CA LYS A 149 4.85 -12.33 -12.82
C LYS A 149 4.03 -11.12 -13.27
N ASN A 150 2.77 -11.04 -12.89
CA ASN A 150 1.92 -9.91 -13.24
C ASN A 150 1.02 -9.48 -12.09
N LEU A 151 0.36 -8.33 -12.25
CA LEU A 151 -0.47 -7.69 -11.25
C LEU A 151 -1.88 -8.30 -11.23
N VAL A 152 -2.48 -8.55 -12.39
CA VAL A 152 -3.86 -9.08 -12.50
C VAL A 152 -4.03 -10.42 -11.79
N LYS A 153 -3.06 -11.34 -11.88
CA LYS A 153 -3.15 -12.63 -11.20
C LYS A 153 -3.01 -12.53 -9.68
N LYS A 154 -2.66 -11.37 -9.13
CA LYS A 154 -2.49 -11.16 -7.68
C LYS A 154 -3.42 -10.11 -7.09
N ILE A 155 -4.30 -9.53 -7.90
CA ILE A 155 -5.30 -8.61 -7.40
C ILE A 155 -6.36 -9.36 -6.57
N ALA A 156 -6.86 -8.69 -5.52
CA ALA A 156 -7.90 -9.23 -4.67
C ALA A 156 -9.15 -9.63 -5.49
N GLY A 157 -9.76 -10.75 -5.12
CA GLY A 157 -10.88 -11.34 -5.84
C GLY A 157 -10.49 -12.24 -7.02
N VAL A 158 -9.22 -12.22 -7.47
CA VAL A 158 -8.70 -13.16 -8.48
C VAL A 158 -7.93 -14.29 -7.79
N ASP A 159 -6.85 -13.95 -7.07
CA ASP A 159 -5.99 -14.94 -6.42
C ASP A 159 -6.49 -15.38 -5.04
N ASN A 160 -7.15 -14.44 -4.35
CA ASN A 160 -7.70 -14.64 -3.02
C ASN A 160 -9.13 -14.09 -2.96
N PRO A 161 -10.02 -14.67 -2.14
CA PRO A 161 -11.42 -14.26 -2.10
C PRO A 161 -11.59 -12.92 -1.37
N LEU A 162 -12.46 -12.07 -1.89
CA LEU A 162 -12.90 -10.86 -1.20
C LEU A 162 -13.67 -11.23 0.06
N ARG A 163 -13.27 -10.70 1.22
CA ARG A 163 -13.91 -11.01 2.51
C ARG A 163 -15.43 -10.76 2.50
N ARG A 164 -15.86 -9.71 1.81
CA ARG A 164 -17.27 -9.29 1.71
C ARG A 164 -17.95 -9.71 0.38
N GLY A 165 -17.32 -10.58 -0.40
CA GLY A 165 -17.84 -11.13 -1.65
C GLY A 165 -17.85 -10.19 -2.86
N LYS A 166 -17.62 -8.88 -2.66
CA LYS A 166 -17.50 -7.86 -3.72
C LYS A 166 -16.68 -6.67 -3.23
N LEU A 167 -16.33 -5.78 -4.15
CA LEU A 167 -15.72 -4.48 -3.88
C LEU A 167 -16.76 -3.51 -3.29
N TYR A 168 -16.37 -2.79 -2.24
CA TYR A 168 -17.14 -1.73 -1.61
C TYR A 168 -16.34 -0.42 -1.63
N GLY A 169 -17.06 0.69 -1.42
CA GLY A 169 -16.47 2.01 -1.35
C GLY A 169 -16.30 2.72 -2.70
N VAL A 170 -16.72 2.11 -3.81
CA VAL A 170 -16.85 2.74 -5.14
C VAL A 170 -18.17 2.30 -5.78
N GLN A 171 -18.92 3.23 -6.38
CA GLN A 171 -20.17 2.90 -7.06
C GLN A 171 -19.91 2.28 -8.45
N GLY A 172 -20.76 1.34 -8.84
CA GLY A 172 -20.76 0.76 -10.20
C GLY A 172 -19.80 -0.41 -10.43
N PHE A 173 -18.97 -0.78 -9.45
CA PHE A 173 -17.98 -1.86 -9.59
C PHE A 173 -18.14 -2.94 -8.52
N ASN A 174 -18.15 -4.20 -8.93
CA ASN A 174 -18.26 -5.35 -8.02
C ASN A 174 -16.92 -6.03 -7.75
N THR A 175 -15.92 -5.83 -8.61
CA THR A 175 -14.59 -6.43 -8.43
C THR A 175 -13.46 -5.39 -8.54
N PRO A 176 -12.31 -5.62 -7.89
CA PRO A 176 -11.11 -4.81 -8.08
C PRO A 176 -10.66 -4.71 -9.54
N VAL A 177 -10.79 -5.79 -10.32
CA VAL A 177 -10.45 -5.80 -11.75
C VAL A 177 -11.35 -4.86 -12.54
N ASP A 178 -12.67 -4.90 -12.31
CA ASP A 178 -13.61 -4.00 -12.99
C ASP A 178 -13.29 -2.53 -12.71
N TYR A 179 -12.94 -2.21 -11.46
CA TYR A 179 -12.56 -0.86 -11.07
C TYR A 179 -11.27 -0.41 -11.77
N VAL A 180 -10.23 -1.24 -11.80
CA VAL A 180 -8.96 -0.94 -12.49
C VAL A 180 -9.19 -0.75 -13.99
N ASN A 181 -9.95 -1.65 -14.63
CA ASN A 181 -10.29 -1.54 -16.04
C ASN A 181 -11.03 -0.23 -16.36
N SER A 182 -11.88 0.24 -15.45
CA SER A 182 -12.56 1.53 -15.60
C SER A 182 -11.61 2.72 -15.54
N LEU A 183 -10.65 2.71 -14.60
CA LEU A 183 -9.64 3.75 -14.48
C LEU A 183 -8.74 3.78 -15.72
N PHE A 184 -8.33 2.61 -16.20
CA PHE A 184 -7.52 2.47 -17.41
C PHE A 184 -8.27 2.93 -18.65
N THR A 185 -9.55 2.59 -18.76
CA THR A 185 -10.39 3.04 -19.89
C THR A 185 -10.54 4.56 -19.89
N GLU A 186 -10.81 5.17 -18.73
CA GLU A 186 -10.93 6.62 -18.61
C GLU A 186 -9.58 7.32 -18.91
N PHE A 187 -8.48 6.80 -18.38
CA PHE A 187 -7.14 7.34 -18.65
C PHE A 187 -6.79 7.23 -20.14
N SER A 188 -7.07 6.08 -20.77
CA SER A 188 -6.78 5.84 -22.19
C SER A 188 -7.53 6.82 -23.09
N LYS A 189 -8.81 7.07 -22.79
CA LYS A 189 -9.56 8.12 -23.48
C LYS A 189 -8.96 9.51 -23.24
N ASN A 190 -8.56 9.82 -22.01
CA ASN A 190 -7.97 11.14 -21.72
C ASN A 190 -6.65 11.38 -22.47
N GLN A 191 -5.78 10.37 -22.60
CA GLN A 191 -4.50 10.54 -23.30
C GLN A 191 -4.64 10.65 -24.83
N VAL A 192 -5.71 10.10 -25.41
CA VAL A 192 -5.96 10.12 -26.88
C VAL A 192 -6.92 11.24 -27.29
N GLU A 193 -8.04 11.36 -26.59
CA GLU A 193 -9.18 12.21 -26.96
C GLU A 193 -9.31 13.44 -26.04
N GLY A 194 -8.52 13.49 -24.96
CA GLY A 194 -8.62 14.55 -23.96
C GLY A 194 -8.06 15.89 -24.43
N ASP A 195 -8.66 16.96 -23.95
CA ASP A 195 -8.19 18.33 -24.20
C ASP A 195 -7.60 18.96 -22.94
N THR A 196 -6.72 19.93 -23.16
CA THR A 196 -6.36 20.89 -22.11
C THR A 196 -7.61 21.64 -21.64
N PHE A 197 -7.80 21.77 -20.33
CA PHE A 197 -8.89 22.56 -19.76
C PHE A 197 -8.41 23.61 -18.76
N LEU A 198 -9.25 24.63 -18.57
CA LEU A 198 -8.98 25.75 -17.66
C LEU A 198 -9.86 25.63 -16.41
N VAL A 199 -9.23 25.69 -15.24
CA VAL A 199 -9.90 25.59 -13.95
C VAL A 199 -9.94 26.96 -13.26
N PRO A 200 -11.12 27.45 -12.83
CA PRO A 200 -11.22 28.69 -12.06
C PRO A 200 -10.51 28.61 -10.70
N ASN A 201 -9.95 29.73 -10.22
CA ASN A 201 -9.39 29.89 -8.88
C ASN A 201 -9.84 31.23 -8.26
N GLY A 202 -11.10 31.33 -7.85
CA GLY A 202 -11.68 32.61 -7.42
C GLY A 202 -11.55 33.68 -8.51
N ASN A 203 -10.99 34.84 -8.15
CA ASN A 203 -10.73 35.95 -9.06
C ASN A 203 -9.34 35.90 -9.72
N LEU A 204 -8.53 34.88 -9.44
CA LEU A 204 -7.19 34.71 -10.01
C LEU A 204 -7.24 34.13 -11.43
N PRO A 205 -6.15 34.23 -12.21
CA PRO A 205 -6.05 33.59 -13.51
C PRO A 205 -6.40 32.10 -13.46
N LYS A 206 -7.11 31.62 -14.48
CA LYS A 206 -7.49 30.20 -14.55
C LYS A 206 -6.24 29.33 -14.68
N GLN A 207 -6.23 28.21 -13.98
CA GLN A 207 -5.15 27.23 -14.04
C GLN A 207 -5.32 26.35 -15.29
N ARG A 208 -4.22 26.13 -16.02
CA ARG A 208 -4.20 25.27 -17.19
C ARG A 208 -3.85 23.83 -16.77
N VAL A 209 -4.72 22.88 -17.08
CA VAL A 209 -4.52 21.45 -16.82
C VAL A 209 -4.45 20.71 -18.15
N ASN A 210 -3.35 19.98 -18.39
CA ASN A 210 -3.10 19.25 -19.63
C ASN A 210 -2.60 17.81 -19.41
N LYS A 211 -2.70 17.28 -18.19
CA LYS A 211 -2.25 15.93 -17.83
C LYS A 211 -3.38 14.94 -18.03
N ALA A 212 -3.12 13.81 -18.72
CA ALA A 212 -4.14 12.80 -19.01
C ALA A 212 -4.74 12.17 -17.74
N GLN A 213 -3.95 12.10 -16.66
CA GLN A 213 -4.38 11.58 -15.38
C GLN A 213 -5.39 12.46 -14.64
N VAL A 214 -5.47 13.77 -14.94
CA VAL A 214 -6.28 14.70 -14.16
C VAL A 214 -7.63 14.92 -14.85
N THR A 215 -8.70 14.49 -14.19
CA THR A 215 -10.07 14.65 -14.70
C THR A 215 -10.64 16.03 -14.34
N LYS A 216 -11.63 16.49 -15.12
CA LYS A 216 -12.35 17.74 -14.85
C LYS A 216 -13.10 17.73 -13.51
N ASP A 217 -13.42 16.56 -13.00
CA ASP A 217 -14.12 16.39 -11.72
C ASP A 217 -13.18 16.25 -10.50
N GLY A 218 -11.88 16.46 -10.70
CA GLY A 218 -10.91 16.55 -9.61
C GLY A 218 -10.38 15.20 -9.14
N ARG A 219 -10.29 14.20 -10.02
CA ARG A 219 -9.60 12.94 -9.73
C ARG A 219 -8.26 12.93 -10.46
N ASP A 220 -7.22 12.45 -9.78
CA ASP A 220 -5.99 11.96 -10.41
C ASP A 220 -6.08 10.43 -10.55
N LEU A 221 -6.23 9.94 -11.79
CA LEU A 221 -6.38 8.52 -12.12
C LEU A 221 -5.11 7.72 -11.83
N THR A 222 -3.94 8.33 -12.00
CA THR A 222 -2.64 7.69 -11.71
C THR A 222 -2.49 7.43 -10.21
N GLN A 223 -2.85 8.41 -9.37
CA GLN A 223 -2.82 8.20 -7.92
C GLN A 223 -3.85 7.16 -7.47
N LEU A 224 -5.09 7.21 -7.99
CA LEU A 224 -6.11 6.20 -7.65
C LEU A 224 -5.62 4.79 -7.97
N THR A 225 -5.11 4.57 -9.19
CA THR A 225 -4.58 3.27 -9.63
C THR A 225 -3.47 2.78 -8.70
N GLN A 226 -2.41 3.57 -8.49
CA GLN A 226 -1.26 3.11 -7.71
C GLN A 226 -1.65 2.83 -6.25
N LYS A 227 -2.42 3.73 -5.62
CA LYS A 227 -2.78 3.59 -4.20
C LYS A 227 -3.73 2.44 -4.00
N PHE A 228 -4.65 2.23 -4.95
CA PHE A 228 -5.50 1.06 -4.96
C PHE A 228 -4.69 -0.22 -5.07
N PHE A 229 -3.66 -0.29 -5.93
CA PHE A 229 -2.78 -1.47 -6.02
C PHE A 229 -2.01 -1.78 -4.73
N HIS A 230 -1.57 -0.78 -3.98
CA HIS A 230 -0.96 -1.03 -2.66
C HIS A 230 -1.93 -1.73 -1.69
N GLY A 231 -3.24 -1.49 -1.81
CA GLY A 231 -4.28 -2.21 -1.07
C GLY A 231 -4.69 -3.54 -1.70
N ALA A 232 -5.15 -3.50 -2.93
CA ALA A 232 -5.77 -4.61 -3.65
C ALA A 232 -4.77 -5.69 -4.09
N ILE A 233 -3.48 -5.38 -4.23
CA ILE A 233 -2.43 -6.35 -4.53
C ILE A 233 -1.57 -6.55 -3.29
N SER A 234 -0.77 -5.55 -2.89
CA SER A 234 0.26 -5.76 -1.87
C SER A 234 -0.32 -6.15 -0.50
N TYR A 235 -1.22 -5.34 0.05
CA TYR A 235 -1.81 -5.62 1.35
C TYR A 235 -2.75 -6.84 1.31
N SER A 236 -3.58 -6.97 0.28
CA SER A 236 -4.45 -8.13 0.08
C SER A 236 -3.67 -9.45 0.06
N GLN A 237 -2.59 -9.52 -0.72
CA GLN A 237 -1.78 -10.73 -0.83
C GLN A 237 -1.11 -11.08 0.49
N ALA A 238 -0.56 -10.09 1.20
CA ALA A 238 0.01 -10.33 2.51
C ALA A 238 -1.07 -10.81 3.52
N ALA A 239 -2.19 -10.09 3.64
CA ALA A 239 -3.18 -10.32 4.69
C ALA A 239 -4.13 -11.49 4.41
N ARG A 240 -4.58 -11.66 3.16
CA ARG A 240 -5.62 -12.63 2.77
C ARG A 240 -5.05 -13.94 2.27
N ASP A 241 -3.81 -13.96 1.77
CA ASP A 241 -3.15 -15.15 1.23
C ASP A 241 -1.97 -15.62 2.11
N TYR A 242 -0.82 -14.96 2.01
CA TYR A 242 0.44 -15.47 2.54
C TYR A 242 0.54 -15.54 4.06
N LEU A 243 -0.02 -14.55 4.76
CA LEU A 243 -0.02 -14.51 6.22
C LEU A 243 -1.37 -14.94 6.82
N SER A 244 -2.27 -15.52 6.00
CA SER A 244 -3.56 -15.98 6.47
C SER A 244 -3.49 -17.34 7.17
N THR A 245 -4.48 -17.61 8.02
CA THR A 245 -4.69 -18.90 8.71
C THR A 245 -6.00 -19.59 8.32
N ASP A 246 -6.81 -19.02 7.42
CA ASP A 246 -8.18 -19.46 7.14
C ASP A 246 -8.40 -20.04 5.73
N LEU A 247 -7.35 -20.12 4.89
CA LEU A 247 -7.43 -20.62 3.50
C LEU A 247 -7.26 -22.14 3.36
N GLY A 248 -7.23 -22.88 4.47
CA GLY A 248 -7.03 -24.32 4.51
C GLY A 248 -5.72 -24.74 5.18
N SER A 249 -5.55 -26.05 5.38
CA SER A 249 -4.50 -26.63 6.21
C SER A 249 -3.09 -26.54 5.63
N SER A 250 -2.94 -26.25 4.33
CA SER A 250 -1.64 -26.13 3.64
C SER A 250 -1.39 -24.74 3.07
N LYS A 251 -2.24 -23.75 3.39
CA LYS A 251 -2.17 -22.38 2.87
C LYS A 251 -1.69 -21.40 3.93
N GLY A 252 -1.13 -20.28 3.47
CA GLY A 252 -0.60 -19.22 4.33
C GLY A 252 0.28 -19.75 5.46
N LEU A 253 -0.03 -19.37 6.70
CA LEU A 253 0.71 -19.75 7.90
C LEU A 253 0.43 -21.19 8.38
N ASN A 254 -0.53 -21.89 7.77
CA ASN A 254 -0.78 -23.30 8.08
C ASN A 254 0.18 -24.24 7.33
N ALA A 255 0.90 -23.73 6.33
CA ALA A 255 1.79 -24.48 5.47
C ALA A 255 2.85 -25.32 6.21
N ASP A 256 3.37 -26.30 5.48
CA ASP A 256 4.43 -27.18 5.96
C ASP A 256 5.74 -26.41 6.20
N ASN A 257 6.43 -26.79 7.27
CA ASN A 257 7.73 -26.23 7.63
C ASN A 257 8.79 -27.31 7.82
N GLU A 258 8.59 -28.54 7.32
CA GLU A 258 9.53 -29.64 7.52
C GLU A 258 10.32 -29.95 6.26
N TRP A 259 9.69 -29.84 5.09
CA TRP A 259 10.27 -30.27 3.83
C TRP A 259 10.54 -29.10 2.88
N PRO A 260 11.49 -29.27 1.94
CA PRO A 260 11.65 -28.35 0.83
C PRO A 260 10.32 -28.08 0.14
N SER A 261 10.01 -26.80 -0.13
CA SER A 261 8.75 -26.41 -0.77
C SER A 261 8.52 -27.11 -2.12
N LYS A 262 9.63 -27.41 -2.82
CA LYS A 262 9.70 -28.29 -4.00
C LYS A 262 11.15 -28.78 -4.18
N PRO A 263 11.41 -29.78 -5.03
CA PRO A 263 12.77 -30.29 -5.24
C PRO A 263 13.77 -29.17 -5.57
N GLY A 264 14.91 -29.18 -4.88
CA GLY A 264 16.00 -28.19 -5.05
C GLY A 264 15.73 -26.80 -4.48
N LYS A 265 14.76 -26.66 -3.57
CA LYS A 265 14.57 -25.40 -2.82
C LYS A 265 15.18 -25.48 -1.43
N ALA A 266 15.99 -24.46 -1.14
CA ALA A 266 16.61 -24.22 0.16
C ALA A 266 15.63 -23.64 1.22
N TYR A 267 14.32 -23.74 1.01
CA TYR A 267 13.30 -23.21 1.91
C TYR A 267 12.08 -24.11 1.97
N THR A 268 11.39 -24.08 3.10
CA THR A 268 10.10 -24.75 3.29
C THR A 268 8.96 -23.92 2.71
N THR A 269 7.75 -24.49 2.65
CA THR A 269 6.58 -23.75 2.14
C THR A 269 6.18 -22.62 3.09
N LEU A 270 6.23 -22.85 4.41
CA LEU A 270 5.92 -21.81 5.41
C LEU A 270 6.95 -20.68 5.39
N GLU A 271 8.23 -20.99 5.26
CA GLU A 271 9.29 -20.00 5.07
C GLU A 271 9.00 -19.11 3.86
N HIS A 272 8.75 -19.73 2.71
CA HIS A 272 8.45 -19.02 1.47
C HIS A 272 7.20 -18.14 1.57
N HIS A 273 6.10 -18.65 2.12
CA HIS A 273 4.88 -17.85 2.29
C HIS A 273 5.14 -16.63 3.18
N PHE A 274 5.85 -16.80 4.30
CA PHE A 274 6.16 -15.69 5.19
C PHE A 274 7.05 -14.64 4.50
N ASP A 275 8.03 -15.10 3.72
CA ASP A 275 8.92 -14.26 2.91
C ASP A 275 8.16 -13.49 1.80
N GLU A 276 7.19 -14.12 1.14
CA GLU A 276 6.31 -13.45 0.17
C GLU A 276 5.41 -12.40 0.85
N GLY A 277 4.94 -12.64 2.07
CA GLY A 277 4.24 -11.64 2.88
C GLY A 277 5.12 -10.42 3.18
N PHE A 278 6.39 -10.64 3.53
CA PHE A 278 7.39 -9.57 3.72
C PHE A 278 7.67 -8.82 2.41
N GLY A 279 7.87 -9.53 1.29
CA GLY A 279 8.17 -8.90 0.00
C GLY A 279 7.10 -7.89 -0.46
N TYR A 280 5.82 -8.14 -0.16
CA TYR A 280 4.76 -7.17 -0.48
C TYR A 280 4.76 -5.94 0.41
N PHE A 281 5.31 -6.01 1.64
CA PHE A 281 5.52 -4.82 2.47
C PHE A 281 6.48 -3.84 1.78
N GLY A 282 7.42 -4.38 1.00
CA GLY A 282 8.34 -3.60 0.16
C GLY A 282 9.48 -2.99 0.95
N ALA A 283 9.88 -3.57 2.08
CA ALA A 283 11.07 -3.13 2.81
C ALA A 283 12.33 -3.80 2.24
N ALA A 284 13.43 -3.06 2.21
CA ALA A 284 14.76 -3.62 2.01
C ALA A 284 15.08 -4.65 3.09
N VAL A 285 15.96 -5.64 2.82
CA VAL A 285 16.31 -6.65 3.83
C VAL A 285 16.98 -6.03 5.05
N ASP A 286 17.70 -4.94 4.84
CA ASP A 286 18.44 -4.20 5.83
C ASP A 286 17.63 -3.00 6.38
N TYR A 287 16.30 -3.02 6.27
CA TYR A 287 15.41 -1.90 6.65
C TYR A 287 15.71 -1.26 8.00
N LYS A 288 16.15 -2.03 9.00
CA LYS A 288 16.52 -1.54 10.34
C LYS A 288 17.78 -0.66 10.37
N ASN A 289 18.58 -0.68 9.31
CA ASN A 289 19.78 0.15 9.17
C ASN A 289 19.43 1.57 8.70
N TYR A 290 18.22 1.78 8.18
CA TYR A 290 17.76 3.09 7.76
C TYR A 290 17.16 3.87 8.93
N THR A 291 17.42 5.16 8.94
CA THR A 291 16.57 6.11 9.67
C THR A 291 15.26 6.33 8.90
N ASP A 292 14.19 6.70 9.61
CA ASP A 292 12.92 7.03 8.96
C ASP A 292 13.06 8.14 7.90
N LEU A 293 13.99 9.07 8.09
CA LEU A 293 14.28 10.13 7.12
C LEU A 293 14.89 9.58 5.83
N GLN A 294 15.82 8.63 5.92
CA GLN A 294 16.43 8.00 4.75
C GLN A 294 15.40 7.20 3.96
N VAL A 295 14.58 6.37 4.64
CA VAL A 295 13.50 5.63 3.96
C VAL A 295 12.50 6.60 3.30
N ARG A 296 12.08 7.65 4.01
CA ARG A 296 11.17 8.68 3.47
C ARG A 296 11.73 9.35 2.23
N ASN A 297 13.04 9.65 2.23
CA ASN A 297 13.73 10.27 1.11
C ASN A 297 14.04 9.28 -0.02
N LYS A 298 13.73 7.99 0.17
CA LYS A 298 13.89 6.91 -0.81
C LYS A 298 15.33 6.68 -1.26
N VAL A 299 16.28 6.99 -0.38
CA VAL A 299 17.68 6.61 -0.59
C VAL A 299 17.87 5.14 -0.21
N SER A 300 18.90 4.53 -0.79
CA SER A 300 19.29 3.13 -0.59
C SER A 300 20.69 3.07 0.02
N ILE A 301 20.93 1.98 0.75
CA ILE A 301 22.22 1.62 1.33
C ILE A 301 22.75 0.43 0.51
N ASP A 302 23.88 0.62 -0.17
CA ASP A 302 24.67 -0.48 -0.70
C ASP A 302 25.26 -1.24 0.49
N THR A 303 24.58 -2.31 0.89
CA THR A 303 24.90 -3.08 2.10
C THR A 303 26.01 -4.08 1.82
N ASN A 304 26.11 -4.55 0.58
CA ASN A 304 27.08 -5.57 0.17
C ASN A 304 28.43 -4.97 -0.29
N GLY A 305 28.46 -3.67 -0.62
CA GLY A 305 29.64 -2.91 -1.02
C GLY A 305 30.08 -3.14 -2.48
N ASP A 306 29.17 -3.55 -3.37
CA ASP A 306 29.46 -3.82 -4.78
C ASP A 306 29.35 -2.57 -5.68
N GLY A 307 28.89 -1.43 -5.14
CA GLY A 307 28.72 -0.17 -5.85
C GLY A 307 27.38 -0.05 -6.58
N GLU A 308 26.54 -1.07 -6.54
CA GLU A 308 25.21 -1.12 -7.15
C GLU A 308 24.14 -1.23 -6.05
N ILE A 309 22.87 -1.09 -6.43
CA ILE A 309 21.73 -1.30 -5.52
C ILE A 309 20.87 -2.43 -6.06
N SER A 310 20.66 -3.45 -5.23
CA SER A 310 19.66 -4.48 -5.52
C SER A 310 18.25 -3.96 -5.25
N LEU A 311 17.39 -4.02 -6.27
CA LEU A 311 15.96 -3.78 -6.10
C LEU A 311 15.33 -4.81 -5.16
N GLN A 312 15.86 -6.02 -5.09
CA GLN A 312 15.32 -7.03 -4.18
C GLN A 312 15.73 -6.79 -2.73
N SER A 313 17.01 -6.54 -2.46
CA SER A 313 17.52 -6.49 -1.08
C SER A 313 17.73 -5.09 -0.52
N GLU A 314 18.02 -4.07 -1.32
CA GLU A 314 18.55 -2.78 -0.80
C GLU A 314 17.65 -1.60 -1.13
N LYS A 315 16.46 -1.86 -1.69
CA LYS A 315 15.51 -0.82 -2.05
C LYS A 315 14.18 -0.94 -1.31
N ASN A 316 13.73 0.19 -0.80
CA ASN A 316 12.41 0.35 -0.20
C ASN A 316 11.37 0.78 -1.24
N PHE A 317 10.17 0.20 -1.17
CA PHE A 317 9.03 0.39 -2.06
C PHE A 317 7.73 0.61 -1.30
N GLY A 318 6.74 1.20 -1.96
CA GLY A 318 5.34 1.14 -1.55
C GLY A 318 5.08 1.56 -0.09
N ILE A 319 4.55 0.63 0.71
CA ILE A 319 4.09 0.92 2.09
C ILE A 319 5.23 1.07 3.09
N SER A 320 6.36 0.37 2.93
CA SER A 320 7.49 0.56 3.85
C SER A 320 7.91 2.03 3.94
N ILE A 321 8.01 2.71 2.79
CA ILE A 321 8.28 4.16 2.71
C ILE A 321 7.24 4.98 3.47
N ASN A 322 5.96 4.61 3.37
CA ASN A 322 4.89 5.32 4.04
C ASN A 322 4.91 5.11 5.56
N ALA A 323 5.31 3.94 6.04
CA ALA A 323 5.43 3.67 7.48
C ALA A 323 6.46 4.64 8.10
N ALA A 324 7.68 4.65 7.54
CA ALA A 324 8.73 5.58 7.95
C ALA A 324 8.33 7.06 7.78
N LYS A 325 7.63 7.41 6.69
CA LYS A 325 7.09 8.77 6.49
C LYS A 325 6.20 9.17 7.66
N MET A 326 5.23 8.32 8.03
CA MET A 326 4.26 8.62 9.09
C MET A 326 4.94 8.72 10.46
N ASP A 327 5.86 7.82 10.78
CA ASP A 327 6.64 7.88 12.02
C ASP A 327 7.43 9.19 12.12
N ARG A 328 8.04 9.63 11.01
CA ARG A 328 8.81 10.87 10.95
C ARG A 328 7.97 12.13 11.14
N VAL A 329 6.72 12.16 10.67
CA VAL A 329 5.85 13.35 10.74
C VAL A 329 4.95 13.39 11.97
N SER A 330 4.85 12.30 12.72
CA SER A 330 4.13 12.23 13.99
C SER A 330 4.68 13.23 15.02
N LYS A 331 3.78 13.90 15.74
CA LYS A 331 4.11 14.81 16.86
C LYS A 331 4.30 14.05 18.16
N VAL A 332 3.43 13.08 18.40
CA VAL A 332 3.57 12.07 19.44
C VAL A 332 4.15 10.82 18.78
N ALA A 333 5.31 10.36 19.26
CA ALA A 333 6.06 9.30 18.61
C ALA A 333 5.19 8.07 18.27
N THR A 334 5.32 7.61 17.02
CA THR A 334 4.85 6.32 16.52
C THR A 334 6.04 5.57 15.96
N ASP A 335 5.93 4.24 15.82
CA ASP A 335 6.98 3.39 15.25
C ASP A 335 6.35 2.27 14.41
N PHE A 336 5.51 2.64 13.43
CA PHE A 336 4.87 1.67 12.54
C PHE A 336 5.89 0.93 11.67
N SER A 337 6.97 1.61 11.26
CA SER A 337 8.07 1.06 10.49
C SER A 337 8.80 -0.02 11.31
N GLY A 338 9.18 0.28 12.55
CA GLY A 338 9.83 -0.61 13.49
C GLY A 338 8.92 -1.76 13.94
N ASP A 339 7.65 -1.49 14.26
CA ASP A 339 6.67 -2.51 14.64
C ASP A 339 6.52 -3.58 13.55
N ALA A 340 6.39 -3.14 12.29
CA ALA A 340 6.26 -4.05 11.16
C ALA A 340 7.51 -4.91 10.94
N ILE A 341 8.68 -4.28 10.79
CA ILE A 341 9.92 -5.01 10.48
C ILE A 341 10.33 -5.96 11.60
N ASN A 342 10.21 -5.51 12.86
CA ASN A 342 10.59 -6.36 13.98
C ASN A 342 9.66 -7.57 14.10
N ALA A 343 8.37 -7.42 13.80
CA ALA A 343 7.44 -8.53 13.79
C ALA A 343 7.72 -9.52 12.65
N PHE A 344 8.06 -9.04 11.45
CA PHE A 344 8.52 -9.91 10.35
C PHE A 344 9.79 -10.69 10.75
N LEU A 345 10.81 -10.02 11.26
CA LEU A 345 12.06 -10.66 11.68
C LEU A 345 11.84 -11.71 12.77
N ARG A 346 11.05 -11.39 13.80
CA ARG A 346 10.70 -12.32 14.88
C ARG A 346 9.90 -13.52 14.38
N GLY A 347 8.87 -13.28 13.55
CA GLY A 347 8.05 -14.34 12.99
C GLY A 347 8.86 -15.30 12.12
N ARG A 348 9.68 -14.76 11.22
CA ARG A 348 10.54 -15.57 10.35
C ARG A 348 11.62 -16.32 11.13
N HIS A 349 12.20 -15.71 12.15
CA HIS A 349 13.14 -16.38 13.05
C HIS A 349 12.51 -17.58 13.75
N LEU A 350 11.29 -17.43 14.30
CA LEU A 350 10.57 -18.53 14.93
C LEU A 350 10.24 -19.67 13.94
N ILE A 351 9.96 -19.36 12.67
CA ILE A 351 9.78 -20.37 11.62
C ILE A 351 11.08 -21.15 11.42
N THR A 352 12.23 -20.47 11.41
CA THR A 352 13.54 -21.12 11.24
C THR A 352 13.94 -21.97 12.46
N THR A 353 13.78 -21.47 13.67
CA THR A 353 14.32 -22.13 14.87
C THR A 353 13.35 -23.12 15.52
N LYS A 354 12.07 -23.06 15.16
CA LYS A 354 11.02 -24.02 15.54
C LYS A 354 10.98 -24.38 17.04
N PRO A 355 11.04 -23.42 17.99
CA PRO A 355 10.86 -23.76 19.40
C PRO A 355 9.48 -24.40 19.63
N ALA A 356 9.32 -25.16 20.71
CA ALA A 356 8.05 -25.83 21.01
C ALA A 356 6.86 -24.85 20.95
N ASN A 357 5.81 -25.21 20.21
CA ASN A 357 4.60 -24.40 19.98
C ASN A 357 4.82 -23.05 19.26
N TYR A 358 5.90 -22.87 18.49
CA TYR A 358 6.23 -21.61 17.81
C TYR A 358 5.11 -21.05 16.91
N LYS A 359 4.33 -21.91 16.22
CA LYS A 359 3.32 -21.47 15.23
C LYS A 359 2.33 -20.45 15.78
N LYS A 360 1.90 -20.58 17.05
CA LYS A 360 1.01 -19.59 17.70
C LYS A 360 1.65 -18.19 17.71
N TYR A 361 2.95 -18.10 17.98
CA TYR A 361 3.69 -16.84 18.06
C TYR A 361 4.10 -16.32 16.68
N VAL A 362 4.25 -17.19 15.68
CA VAL A 362 4.37 -16.78 14.27
C VAL A 362 3.11 -16.07 13.81
N VAL A 363 1.93 -16.64 14.07
CA VAL A 363 0.63 -16.01 13.75
C VAL A 363 0.48 -14.67 14.47
N ALA A 364 0.88 -14.59 15.75
CA ALA A 364 0.84 -13.33 16.47
C ALA A 364 1.80 -12.27 15.88
N ASN A 365 3.03 -12.63 15.52
CA ASN A 365 3.94 -11.71 14.83
C ASN A 365 3.38 -11.26 13.48
N ALA A 366 2.84 -12.17 12.67
CA ALA A 366 2.21 -11.81 11.39
C ALA A 366 1.06 -10.81 11.57
N ARG A 367 0.21 -10.99 12.60
CA ARG A 367 -0.88 -10.05 12.93
C ARG A 367 -0.36 -8.70 13.41
N VAL A 368 0.75 -8.65 14.15
CA VAL A 368 1.39 -7.39 14.53
C VAL A 368 1.94 -6.66 13.30
N ALA A 369 2.63 -7.37 12.40
CA ALA A 369 3.14 -6.81 11.16
C ALA A 369 2.02 -6.23 10.28
N LEU A 370 0.96 -7.03 10.03
CA LEU A 370 -0.21 -6.59 9.27
C LEU A 370 -0.96 -5.45 9.96
N GLY A 371 -0.97 -5.41 11.28
CA GLY A 371 -1.64 -4.34 12.01
C GLY A 371 -0.87 -3.02 12.00
N ALA A 372 0.45 -3.05 12.08
CA ALA A 372 1.31 -1.87 11.87
C ALA A 372 1.17 -1.34 10.43
N TRP A 373 1.08 -2.25 9.46
CA TRP A 373 0.79 -1.93 8.07
C TRP A 373 -0.59 -1.27 7.90
N GLU A 374 -1.67 -1.86 8.43
CA GLU A 374 -3.01 -1.27 8.33
C GLU A 374 -3.10 0.10 9.02
N LYS A 375 -2.44 0.27 10.18
CA LYS A 375 -2.30 1.56 10.86
C LYS A 375 -1.51 2.57 10.03
N THR A 376 -0.47 2.15 9.31
CA THR A 376 0.25 3.02 8.37
C THR A 376 -0.70 3.53 7.29
N ILE A 377 -1.49 2.64 6.66
CA ILE A 377 -2.49 3.03 5.66
C ILE A 377 -3.48 4.03 6.25
N ALA A 378 -4.01 3.76 7.45
CA ALA A 378 -4.94 4.67 8.11
C ALA A 378 -4.34 6.05 8.44
N ALA A 379 -3.09 6.10 8.91
CA ALA A 379 -2.38 7.35 9.16
C ALA A 379 -2.15 8.14 7.86
N VAL A 380 -1.83 7.45 6.76
CA VAL A 380 -1.72 8.06 5.41
C VAL A 380 -3.06 8.59 4.91
N VAL A 381 -4.17 7.88 5.13
CA VAL A 381 -5.51 8.38 4.77
C VAL A 381 -5.87 9.62 5.59
N VAL A 382 -5.54 9.66 6.89
CA VAL A 382 -5.72 10.86 7.74
C VAL A 382 -4.90 12.04 7.19
N HIS A 383 -3.62 11.83 6.86
CA HIS A 383 -2.77 12.82 6.21
C HIS A 383 -3.44 13.39 4.96
N TYR A 384 -3.92 12.52 4.06
CA TYR A 384 -4.54 12.98 2.82
C TYR A 384 -5.93 13.62 3.00
N ILE A 385 -6.69 13.26 4.04
CA ILE A 385 -7.87 14.04 4.43
C ILE A 385 -7.45 15.47 4.80
N ASN A 386 -6.44 15.62 5.66
CA ASN A 386 -6.01 16.91 6.15
C ASN A 386 -5.45 17.80 5.03
N VAL A 387 -4.60 17.27 4.16
CA VAL A 387 -4.08 18.06 3.02
C VAL A 387 -5.13 18.32 1.95
N THR A 388 -6.13 17.46 1.78
CA THR A 388 -7.28 17.74 0.89
C THR A 388 -8.12 18.91 1.42
N VAL A 389 -8.48 18.88 2.72
CA VAL A 389 -9.23 19.98 3.35
C VAL A 389 -8.44 21.28 3.30
N LYS A 390 -7.13 21.23 3.61
CA LYS A 390 -6.25 22.39 3.50
C LYS A 390 -6.24 22.96 2.09
N GLU A 391 -6.03 22.12 1.08
CA GLU A 391 -6.02 22.55 -0.32
C GLU A 391 -7.36 23.19 -0.73
N MET A 392 -8.49 22.66 -0.25
CA MET A 392 -9.80 23.29 -0.47
C MET A 392 -9.92 24.67 0.19
N ASP A 393 -9.27 24.90 1.34
CA ASP A 393 -9.25 26.19 2.04
C ASP A 393 -8.39 27.24 1.32
N GLU A 394 -7.41 26.83 0.52
CA GLU A 394 -6.55 27.73 -0.25
C GLU A 394 -7.26 28.32 -1.49
N TYR A 395 -8.46 27.84 -1.86
CA TYR A 395 -9.17 28.30 -3.06
C TYR A 395 -9.38 29.82 -3.06
N GLY A 396 -9.02 30.47 -4.18
CA GLY A 396 -9.02 31.92 -4.32
C GLY A 396 -7.71 32.59 -3.92
N THR A 397 -6.69 31.81 -3.56
CA THR A 397 -5.31 32.29 -3.27
C THR A 397 -4.31 31.70 -4.26
N ASP A 398 -3.09 32.26 -4.29
CA ASP A 398 -1.99 31.75 -5.12
C ASP A 398 -1.47 30.38 -4.67
N ALA A 399 -1.79 29.94 -3.45
CA ALA A 399 -1.37 28.65 -2.92
C ALA A 399 -2.21 27.48 -3.47
N TYR A 400 -3.44 27.73 -3.92
CA TYR A 400 -4.31 26.70 -4.46
C TYR A 400 -3.82 26.16 -5.80
N LEU A 401 -3.78 24.84 -5.92
CA LEU A 401 -3.54 24.10 -7.15
C LEU A 401 -4.61 23.02 -7.31
N PHE A 402 -5.38 23.10 -8.40
CA PHE A 402 -6.38 22.07 -8.72
C PHE A 402 -5.74 20.69 -8.86
N THR A 403 -4.51 20.62 -9.37
CA THR A 403 -3.74 19.39 -9.48
C THR A 403 -3.35 18.81 -8.12
N ASN A 404 -3.11 19.64 -7.10
CA ASN A 404 -2.91 19.16 -5.73
C ASN A 404 -4.22 18.60 -5.16
N LEU A 405 -5.34 19.30 -5.33
CA LEU A 405 -6.64 18.81 -4.87
C LEU A 405 -6.95 17.44 -5.47
N ALA A 406 -6.77 17.31 -6.80
CA ALA A 406 -7.00 16.07 -7.51
C ALA A 406 -6.09 14.94 -7.03
N LYS A 407 -4.80 15.25 -6.83
CA LYS A 407 -3.80 14.32 -6.31
C LYS A 407 -4.15 13.85 -4.90
N TYR A 408 -4.33 14.79 -3.95
CA TYR A 408 -4.52 14.48 -2.54
C TYR A 408 -5.83 13.71 -2.30
N TRP A 409 -6.91 14.12 -2.97
CA TRP A 409 -8.17 13.40 -2.87
C TRP A 409 -8.04 11.96 -3.41
N SER A 410 -7.36 11.78 -4.55
CA SER A 410 -7.14 10.46 -5.13
C SER A 410 -6.24 9.57 -4.27
N GLU A 411 -5.18 10.12 -3.65
CA GLU A 411 -4.35 9.37 -2.72
C GLU A 411 -5.14 8.96 -1.46
N MET A 412 -5.97 9.86 -0.90
CA MET A 412 -6.91 9.55 0.19
C MET A 412 -7.82 8.38 -0.19
N LYS A 413 -8.54 8.49 -1.31
CA LYS A 413 -9.54 7.51 -1.74
C LYS A 413 -8.90 6.16 -2.05
N GLY A 414 -7.79 6.15 -2.80
CA GLY A 414 -7.13 4.92 -3.20
C GLY A 414 -6.58 4.11 -2.03
N TYR A 415 -5.97 4.76 -1.02
CA TYR A 415 -5.53 4.07 0.19
C TYR A 415 -6.70 3.62 1.08
N ALA A 416 -7.76 4.44 1.19
CA ALA A 416 -8.93 4.11 2.03
C ALA A 416 -9.62 2.81 1.60
N LEU A 417 -9.58 2.46 0.31
CA LEU A 417 -10.15 1.22 -0.20
C LEU A 417 -9.43 -0.03 0.32
N ALA A 418 -8.20 0.08 0.87
CA ALA A 418 -7.40 -1.07 1.29
C ALA A 418 -7.99 -1.85 2.48
N PHE A 419 -8.74 -1.19 3.38
CA PHE A 419 -9.21 -1.79 4.63
C PHE A 419 -10.16 -2.98 4.42
N GLN A 420 -10.74 -3.15 3.24
CA GLN A 420 -11.62 -4.27 2.92
C GLN A 420 -10.87 -5.56 2.56
N PHE A 421 -9.56 -5.51 2.30
CA PHE A 421 -8.77 -6.64 1.80
C PHE A 421 -8.09 -7.47 2.89
N SER A 422 -8.30 -7.13 4.17
CA SER A 422 -7.87 -7.97 5.30
C SER A 422 -9.00 -8.90 5.76
N PRO A 423 -8.72 -10.20 6.05
CA PRO A 423 -9.67 -11.09 6.70
C PRO A 423 -9.99 -10.66 8.15
N VAL A 424 -9.11 -9.88 8.78
CA VAL A 424 -9.16 -9.46 10.19
C VAL A 424 -9.01 -7.94 10.31
N ALA A 425 -9.85 -7.18 9.59
CA ALA A 425 -9.82 -5.72 9.58
C ALA A 425 -9.99 -5.12 11.00
N MET A 426 -9.27 -4.04 11.31
CA MET A 426 -9.45 -3.33 12.58
C MET A 426 -10.70 -2.45 12.58
N MET A 427 -11.02 -1.86 11.42
CA MET A 427 -12.22 -1.06 11.22
C MET A 427 -13.43 -1.97 10.96
N SER A 428 -14.57 -1.64 11.55
CA SER A 428 -15.83 -2.35 11.27
C SER A 428 -16.35 -2.06 9.86
N ASP A 429 -17.08 -3.00 9.26
CA ASP A 429 -17.68 -2.82 7.93
C ASP A 429 -18.63 -1.61 7.87
N ALA A 430 -19.35 -1.34 8.96
CA ALA A 430 -20.24 -0.18 9.06
C ALA A 430 -19.48 1.15 9.09
N ASP A 431 -18.36 1.22 9.85
CA ASP A 431 -17.49 2.41 9.85
C ASP A 431 -16.80 2.59 8.48
N PHE A 432 -16.40 1.50 7.82
CA PHE A 432 -15.85 1.53 6.45
C PHE A 432 -16.85 2.08 5.44
N ASP A 433 -18.07 1.56 5.42
CA ASP A 433 -19.12 2.00 4.50
C ASP A 433 -19.48 3.48 4.76
N LYS A 434 -19.56 3.89 6.03
CA LYS A 434 -19.80 5.28 6.43
C LYS A 434 -18.65 6.20 6.00
N MET A 435 -17.40 5.79 6.21
CA MET A 435 -16.22 6.56 5.81
C MET A 435 -16.23 6.82 4.29
N HIS A 436 -16.49 5.79 3.48
CA HIS A 436 -16.54 5.95 2.03
C HIS A 436 -17.74 6.78 1.55
N ALA A 437 -18.89 6.68 2.23
CA ALA A 437 -20.03 7.55 1.94
C ALA A 437 -19.72 9.03 2.19
N LEU A 438 -18.94 9.35 3.23
CA LEU A 438 -18.48 10.71 3.53
C LEU A 438 -17.44 11.22 2.53
N MET A 439 -16.53 10.35 2.07
CA MET A 439 -15.53 10.69 1.05
C MET A 439 -16.14 10.90 -0.34
N GLY A 440 -17.19 10.13 -0.69
CA GLY A 440 -17.74 10.11 -2.04
C GLY A 440 -16.80 9.46 -3.06
N ASP A 441 -17.21 9.44 -4.33
CA ASP A 441 -16.44 8.85 -5.45
C ASP A 441 -15.68 9.89 -6.29
N LYS A 442 -15.82 11.17 -5.93
CA LYS A 442 -15.06 12.31 -6.44
C LYS A 442 -15.13 13.46 -5.42
N PRO A 443 -14.19 14.42 -5.43
CA PRO A 443 -14.29 15.56 -4.53
C PRO A 443 -15.46 16.48 -4.90
N VAL A 444 -16.00 17.18 -3.90
CA VAL A 444 -16.77 18.41 -4.17
C VAL A 444 -15.77 19.51 -4.46
N LEU A 445 -15.78 20.02 -5.70
CA LEU A 445 -14.86 21.07 -6.12
C LEU A 445 -15.17 22.40 -5.42
N PRO A 446 -14.16 23.23 -5.13
CA PRO A 446 -14.36 24.55 -4.53
C PRO A 446 -15.24 25.51 -5.34
N THR A 447 -15.44 25.24 -6.63
CA THR A 447 -16.36 25.97 -7.52
C THR A 447 -17.84 25.62 -7.31
N ALA A 448 -18.15 24.61 -6.50
CA ALA A 448 -19.53 24.26 -6.15
C ALA A 448 -20.14 25.32 -5.22
N ASP A 449 -21.44 25.16 -4.92
CA ASP A 449 -22.11 25.99 -3.93
C ASP A 449 -21.39 25.98 -2.57
N SER A 450 -21.27 27.16 -1.94
CA SER A 450 -20.51 27.35 -0.70
C SER A 450 -20.98 26.45 0.45
N ALA A 451 -22.27 26.16 0.55
CA ALA A 451 -22.79 25.25 1.56
C ALA A 451 -22.43 23.79 1.26
N ALA A 452 -22.38 23.40 -0.03
CA ALA A 452 -21.91 22.08 -0.45
C ALA A 452 -20.43 21.89 -0.13
N VAL A 453 -19.59 22.89 -0.40
CA VAL A 453 -18.15 22.87 -0.08
C VAL A 453 -17.93 22.76 1.44
N ALA A 454 -18.61 23.59 2.24
CA ALA A 454 -18.53 23.54 3.70
C ALA A 454 -19.00 22.18 4.26
N LYS A 455 -20.10 21.64 3.73
CA LYS A 455 -20.59 20.30 4.12
C LYS A 455 -19.57 19.23 3.78
N TYR A 456 -18.96 19.27 2.60
CA TYR A 456 -18.00 18.25 2.18
C TYR A 456 -16.74 18.25 3.06
N LYS A 457 -16.18 19.43 3.37
CA LYS A 457 -15.07 19.53 4.33
C LYS A 457 -15.45 18.93 5.69
N ALA A 458 -16.64 19.24 6.20
CA ALA A 458 -17.13 18.66 7.46
C ALA A 458 -17.30 17.14 7.39
N ASP A 459 -17.70 16.59 6.24
CA ASP A 459 -17.82 15.15 6.04
C ASP A 459 -16.45 14.46 5.97
N LEU A 460 -15.45 15.06 5.32
CA LEU A 460 -14.08 14.57 5.35
C LEU A 460 -13.51 14.55 6.78
N LEU A 461 -13.77 15.58 7.59
CA LEU A 461 -13.36 15.59 8.99
C LEU A 461 -14.07 14.51 9.83
N LYS A 462 -15.34 14.19 9.54
CA LYS A 462 -16.01 13.04 10.18
C LYS A 462 -15.39 11.70 9.75
N ALA A 463 -14.95 11.57 8.50
CA ALA A 463 -14.24 10.39 8.02
C ALA A 463 -12.89 10.23 8.75
N ARG A 464 -12.19 11.34 9.01
CA ARG A 464 -11.00 11.38 9.84
C ARG A 464 -11.27 10.93 11.28
N ASP A 465 -12.37 11.38 11.88
CA ASP A 465 -12.76 10.99 13.24
C ASP A 465 -13.11 9.48 13.34
N ILE A 466 -13.61 8.88 12.26
CA ILE A 466 -13.78 7.41 12.18
C ILE A 466 -12.40 6.73 12.26
N LEU A 467 -11.43 7.17 11.44
CA LEU A 467 -10.07 6.62 11.45
C LEU A 467 -9.38 6.78 12.81
N GLU A 468 -9.45 7.98 13.41
CA GLU A 468 -8.91 8.23 14.76
C GLU A 468 -9.41 7.17 15.75
N ARG A 469 -10.73 6.96 15.78
CA ARG A 469 -11.40 6.07 16.72
C ARG A 469 -11.14 4.60 16.43
N SER A 470 -11.23 4.17 15.16
CA SER A 470 -11.04 2.77 14.76
C SER A 470 -9.62 2.26 15.01
N TYR A 471 -8.61 3.13 14.88
CA TYR A 471 -7.20 2.76 15.07
C TYR A 471 -6.60 3.26 16.40
N ASN A 472 -7.42 3.91 17.23
CA ASN A 472 -7.01 4.50 18.52
C ASN A 472 -5.79 5.41 18.38
N PHE A 473 -5.83 6.31 17.39
CA PHE A 473 -4.73 7.23 17.15
C PHE A 473 -4.70 8.39 18.15
N ASN A 474 -3.50 8.89 18.40
CA ASN A 474 -3.32 10.10 19.18
C ASN A 474 -3.94 11.31 18.45
N LYS A 475 -4.77 12.09 19.16
CA LYS A 475 -5.46 13.28 18.62
C LYS A 475 -4.53 14.35 18.07
N GLU A 476 -3.36 14.53 18.66
CA GLU A 476 -2.37 15.50 18.18
C GLU A 476 -1.79 15.05 16.85
N ASN A 477 -1.45 13.77 16.70
CA ASN A 477 -1.03 13.21 15.42
C ASN A 477 -2.12 13.36 14.36
N VAL A 478 -3.36 12.98 14.65
CA VAL A 478 -4.48 13.07 13.69
C VAL A 478 -4.71 14.49 13.18
N ARG A 479 -4.42 15.51 13.98
CA ARG A 479 -4.54 16.92 13.56
C ARG A 479 -3.35 17.42 12.74
N ASN A 480 -2.17 16.81 12.88
CA ASN A 480 -0.91 17.33 12.35
C ASN A 480 -0.29 16.50 11.21
N TRP A 481 -0.71 15.24 11.05
CA TRP A 481 -0.45 14.46 9.85
C TRP A 481 -1.07 15.15 8.66
#